data_AF-A0A382IGL4-F1
#
_entry.id   AF-A0A382IGL4-F1
#
_cell.length_a   1.000
_cell.length_b   1.000
_cell.length_c   1.000
_cell.angle_alpha   90.00
_cell.angle_beta   90.00
_cell.angle_gamma   90.00
#
_symmetry.space_group_name_H-M   'P 1'
#
loop_
_entity.id
_entity.type
_entity.pdbx_description
1 polymer ?
#
loop_
_entity_poly.entity_id
_entity_poly.type
_entity_poly.pdbx_seq_one_letter_code
_entity_poly.pdbx_strand_id
1 'polypeptide(L)'
;VNQISHHIWLDDAHILAWSTRSGRSRYHRYLDGSFEVEEVGGKTLKENGHFTCSPDKKWLLTDTYPDSNSFERSLLLFDVEDEVATSLGDFLADPNLTKDARCDLHPRWNRDGKSICIDSVHEGVVRQVYTLDVSKLC
;
A
#
# COMPACT_ATOMS: atom_id res chain seq x y z
N VAL A 1 -19.70 7.27 -7.61
CA VAL A 1 -19.68 7.33 -6.13
C VAL A 1 -18.39 8.00 -5.73
N ASN A 2 -18.43 8.99 -4.83
CA ASN A 2 -17.20 9.54 -4.24
C ASN A 2 -16.80 8.64 -3.08
N GLN A 3 -15.56 8.15 -3.09
CA GLN A 3 -14.99 7.30 -2.04
C GLN A 3 -13.68 7.91 -1.58
N ILE A 4 -13.37 7.74 -0.29
CA ILE A 4 -12.05 7.96 0.28
C ILE A 4 -11.76 6.83 1.27
N SER A 5 -10.54 6.30 1.24
CA SER A 5 -10.10 5.23 2.15
C SER A 5 -8.59 5.26 2.36
N HIS A 6 -8.13 4.49 3.36
CA HIS A 6 -6.71 4.20 3.61
C HIS A 6 -5.84 5.46 3.75
N HIS A 7 -6.34 6.50 4.41
CA HIS A 7 -5.59 7.74 4.56
C HIS A 7 -4.41 7.57 5.54
N ILE A 8 -3.28 8.20 5.22
CA ILE A 8 -2.11 8.34 6.09
C ILE A 8 -1.61 9.78 6.07
N TRP A 9 -1.00 10.21 7.16
CA TRP A 9 -0.18 11.42 7.16
C TRP A 9 1.19 11.10 6.57
N LEU A 10 1.61 11.83 5.54
CA LEU A 10 2.97 11.78 5.00
C LEU A 10 3.92 12.67 5.82
N ASP A 11 3.39 13.79 6.30
CA ASP A 11 4.07 14.77 7.15
C ASP A 11 3.04 15.65 7.87
N ASP A 12 3.47 16.74 8.49
CA ASP A 12 2.61 17.64 9.27
C ASP A 12 1.61 18.45 8.43
N ALA A 13 1.71 18.40 7.10
CA ALA A 13 0.88 19.18 6.18
C ALA A 13 0.18 18.32 5.11
N HIS A 14 0.65 17.10 4.84
CA HIS A 14 0.15 16.30 3.72
C HIS A 14 -0.49 14.98 4.15
N ILE A 15 -1.68 14.73 3.62
CA ILE A 15 -2.41 13.46 3.78
C ILE A 15 -2.42 12.74 2.43
N LEU A 16 -1.98 11.49 2.39
CA LEU A 16 -2.19 10.61 1.23
C LEU A 16 -3.41 9.76 1.47
N ALA A 17 -4.32 9.66 0.48
CA ALA A 17 -5.46 8.77 0.55
C ALA A 17 -5.77 8.15 -0.82
N TRP A 18 -6.37 6.96 -0.84
CA TRP A 18 -7.05 6.48 -2.03
C TRP A 18 -8.40 7.17 -2.11
N SER A 19 -8.68 7.88 -3.20
CA SER A 19 -9.95 8.59 -3.33
C SER A 19 -10.41 8.76 -4.77
N THR A 20 -11.71 8.96 -4.94
CA THR A 20 -12.34 9.22 -6.24
C THR A 20 -12.53 10.72 -6.45
N ARG A 21 -11.89 11.28 -7.48
CA ARG A 21 -12.09 12.65 -7.93
C ARG A 21 -12.42 12.67 -9.42
N SER A 22 -13.44 13.44 -9.81
CA SER A 22 -13.88 13.55 -11.21
C SER A 22 -14.09 12.19 -11.90
N GLY A 23 -14.62 11.21 -11.16
CA GLY A 23 -14.89 9.86 -11.66
C GLY A 23 -13.66 8.93 -11.77
N ARG A 24 -12.47 9.35 -11.33
CA ARG A 24 -11.25 8.54 -11.33
C ARG A 24 -10.76 8.30 -9.90
N SER A 25 -10.49 7.04 -9.58
CA SER A 25 -9.91 6.66 -8.28
C SER A 25 -8.40 6.52 -8.39
N ARG A 26 -7.69 7.22 -7.52
CA ARG A 26 -6.22 7.30 -7.49
C ARG A 26 -5.73 7.53 -6.07
N TYR A 27 -4.42 7.41 -5.89
CA TYR A 27 -3.73 7.97 -4.75
C TYR A 27 -3.73 9.49 -4.93
N HIS A 28 -4.23 10.21 -3.92
CA HIS A 28 -4.26 11.65 -3.93
C HIS A 28 -3.55 12.17 -2.68
N ARG A 29 -2.60 13.09 -2.86
CA ARG A 29 -1.98 13.84 -1.77
C ARG A 29 -2.74 15.15 -1.60
N TYR A 30 -3.23 15.36 -0.40
CA TYR A 30 -3.99 16.53 0.02
C TYR A 30 -3.13 17.40 0.91
N LEU A 31 -3.15 18.72 0.70
CA LEU A 31 -2.58 19.68 1.64
C LEU A 31 -3.64 20.03 2.69
N ASP A 32 -3.35 19.74 3.96
CA ASP A 32 -4.24 19.98 5.09
C ASP A 32 -4.59 21.47 5.21
N GLY A 33 -5.84 21.75 5.60
CA GLY A 33 -6.37 23.11 5.67
C GLY A 33 -6.57 23.81 4.32
N SER A 34 -6.42 23.13 3.20
CA SER A 34 -6.59 23.69 1.84
C SER A 34 -7.52 22.84 0.95
N PHE A 35 -7.77 23.31 -0.28
CA PHE A 35 -8.43 22.53 -1.33
C PHE A 35 -7.43 21.92 -2.33
N GLU A 36 -6.13 22.13 -2.11
CA GLU A 36 -5.09 21.65 -3.01
C GLU A 36 -4.97 20.13 -2.94
N VAL A 37 -4.85 19.53 -4.12
CA VAL A 37 -4.71 18.09 -4.29
C VAL A 37 -3.80 17.82 -5.47
N GLU A 38 -3.08 16.73 -5.41
CA GLU A 38 -2.35 16.16 -6.52
C GLU A 38 -2.58 14.65 -6.61
N GLU A 39 -2.45 14.10 -7.82
CA GLU A 39 -2.43 12.66 -8.05
C GLU A 39 -0.99 12.16 -7.81
N VAL A 40 -0.86 11.04 -7.10
CA VAL A 40 0.41 10.34 -6.85
C VAL A 40 0.34 8.95 -7.49
N GLY A 41 1.48 8.39 -7.88
CA GLY A 41 1.54 7.02 -8.40
C GLY A 41 1.46 6.90 -9.93
N GLY A 42 1.22 8.01 -10.62
CA GLY A 42 1.27 8.13 -12.09
C GLY A 42 0.57 6.99 -12.84
N LYS A 43 1.30 6.36 -13.75
CA LYS A 43 0.82 5.19 -14.52
C LYS A 43 1.10 3.86 -13.82
N THR A 44 1.71 3.88 -12.66
CA THR A 44 2.25 2.69 -11.99
C THR A 44 1.28 2.15 -10.97
N LEU A 45 0.81 2.99 -10.04
CA LEU A 45 -0.17 2.60 -9.02
C LEU A 45 -1.60 2.80 -9.52
N LYS A 46 -2.25 1.71 -9.94
CA LYS A 46 -3.57 1.78 -10.63
C LYS A 46 -4.75 1.33 -9.79
N GLU A 47 -4.52 0.74 -8.64
CA GLU A 47 -5.57 0.18 -7.79
C GLU A 47 -5.39 0.54 -6.32
N ASN A 48 -6.48 0.35 -5.58
CA ASN A 48 -6.51 0.60 -4.14
C ASN A 48 -5.73 -0.49 -3.41
N GLY A 49 -5.13 -0.11 -2.29
CA GLY A 49 -4.44 -0.98 -1.36
C GLY A 49 -4.37 -0.33 0.00
N HIS A 50 -3.81 -1.06 0.96
CA HIS A 50 -3.31 -0.51 2.20
C HIS A 50 -1.89 -0.03 1.96
N PHE A 51 -1.61 1.20 2.37
CA PHE A 51 -0.30 1.78 2.14
C PHE A 51 0.24 2.54 3.34
N THR A 52 1.56 2.56 3.42
CA THR A 52 2.34 3.35 4.37
C THR A 52 3.49 4.03 3.62
N CYS A 53 4.06 5.06 4.24
CA CYS A 53 5.21 5.78 3.70
C CYS A 53 6.45 5.47 4.54
N SER A 54 7.60 5.38 3.86
CA SER A 54 8.90 5.25 4.50
C SER A 54 9.22 6.46 5.39
N PRO A 55 10.07 6.30 6.42
CA PRO A 55 10.44 7.40 7.32
C PRO A 55 11.07 8.62 6.61
N ASP A 56 11.80 8.40 5.51
CA ASP A 56 12.42 9.45 4.70
C ASP A 56 11.53 9.97 3.57
N LYS A 57 10.32 9.41 3.45
CA LYS A 57 9.25 9.80 2.52
C LYS A 57 9.54 9.56 1.04
N LYS A 58 10.62 8.84 0.72
CA LYS A 58 10.98 8.54 -0.68
C LYS A 58 10.20 7.37 -1.25
N TRP A 59 9.73 6.50 -0.37
CA TRP A 59 9.07 5.25 -0.74
C TRP A 59 7.64 5.18 -0.21
N LEU A 60 6.72 4.75 -1.07
CA LEU A 60 5.41 4.24 -0.67
C LEU A 60 5.42 2.72 -0.71
N LEU A 61 4.90 2.10 0.33
CA LEU A 61 4.73 0.66 0.43
C LEU A 61 3.23 0.37 0.36
N THR A 62 2.79 -0.44 -0.61
CA THR A 62 1.37 -0.75 -0.81
C THR A 62 1.14 -2.22 -1.16
N ASP A 63 -0.07 -2.72 -0.94
CA ASP A 63 -0.53 -4.01 -1.43
C ASP A 63 -1.58 -3.88 -2.55
N THR A 64 -1.87 -5.00 -3.22
CA THR A 64 -2.97 -5.13 -4.18
C THR A 64 -4.13 -5.96 -3.61
N TYR A 65 -5.26 -5.97 -4.32
CA TYR A 65 -6.26 -7.02 -4.10
C TYR A 65 -5.77 -8.37 -4.64
N PRO A 66 -6.33 -9.50 -4.16
CA PRO A 66 -5.98 -10.81 -4.67
C PRO A 66 -6.35 -10.91 -6.14
N ASP A 67 -5.45 -11.47 -6.95
CA ASP A 67 -5.79 -11.90 -8.30
C ASP A 67 -6.92 -12.93 -8.26
N SER A 68 -7.87 -12.87 -9.18
CA SER A 68 -9.04 -13.75 -9.17
C SER A 68 -8.72 -15.21 -9.51
N ASN A 69 -7.55 -15.49 -10.09
CA ASN A 69 -7.13 -16.83 -10.50
C ASN A 69 -6.08 -17.40 -9.53
N SER A 70 -5.01 -16.65 -9.22
CA SER A 70 -3.96 -17.13 -8.30
C SER A 70 -4.30 -16.92 -6.83
N PHE A 71 -5.24 -16.02 -6.53
CA PHE A 71 -5.55 -15.56 -5.17
C PHE A 71 -4.38 -14.88 -4.47
N GLU A 72 -3.37 -14.42 -5.20
CA GLU A 72 -2.20 -13.75 -4.64
C GLU A 72 -2.40 -12.25 -4.60
N ARG A 73 -1.94 -11.62 -3.51
CA ARG A 73 -1.76 -10.18 -3.40
C ARG A 73 -0.29 -9.84 -3.58
N SER A 74 0.00 -8.85 -4.41
CA SER A 74 1.36 -8.34 -4.58
C SER A 74 1.66 -7.28 -3.52
N LEU A 75 2.87 -7.34 -2.96
CA LEU A 75 3.44 -6.28 -2.14
C LEU A 75 4.36 -5.43 -3.01
N LEU A 76 4.12 -4.13 -3.07
CA LEU A 76 4.80 -3.21 -3.97
C LEU A 76 5.54 -2.12 -3.18
N LEU A 77 6.79 -1.88 -3.56
CA LEU A 77 7.58 -0.74 -3.13
C LEU A 77 7.65 0.27 -4.27
N PHE A 78 7.05 1.43 -4.08
CA PHE A 78 6.95 2.48 -5.08
C PHE A 78 7.90 3.63 -4.74
N ASP A 79 8.80 3.95 -5.68
CA ASP A 79 9.63 5.14 -5.65
C ASP A 79 8.78 6.35 -6.03
N VAL A 80 8.69 7.33 -5.12
CA VAL A 80 7.87 8.53 -5.31
C VAL A 80 8.48 9.50 -6.31
N GLU A 81 9.82 9.54 -6.43
CA GLU A 81 10.52 10.46 -7.33
C GLU A 81 10.52 9.91 -8.76
N ASP A 82 10.89 8.64 -8.93
CA ASP A 82 11.02 8.01 -10.25
C ASP A 82 9.69 7.43 -10.79
N GLU A 83 8.66 7.38 -9.95
CA GLU A 83 7.35 6.77 -10.24
C GLU A 83 7.41 5.28 -10.67
N VAL A 84 8.37 4.52 -10.14
CA VAL A 84 8.56 3.10 -10.44
C VAL A 84 8.15 2.23 -9.25
N ALA A 85 7.43 1.14 -9.52
CA ALA A 85 7.10 0.12 -8.52
C ALA A 85 7.95 -1.14 -8.71
N THR A 86 8.53 -1.60 -7.61
CA THR A 86 9.22 -2.89 -7.49
C THR A 86 8.33 -3.85 -6.73
N SER A 87 8.09 -5.06 -7.27
CA SER A 87 7.42 -6.12 -6.51
C SER A 87 8.39 -6.69 -5.47
N LEU A 88 7.93 -6.75 -4.22
CA LEU A 88 8.64 -7.37 -3.10
C LEU A 88 8.21 -8.82 -2.86
N GLY A 89 7.16 -9.27 -3.54
CA GLY A 89 6.65 -10.63 -3.45
C GLY A 89 5.14 -10.70 -3.64
N ASP A 90 4.68 -11.91 -3.94
CA ASP A 90 3.28 -12.26 -4.09
C ASP A 90 2.89 -13.23 -2.97
N PHE A 91 1.78 -12.94 -2.30
CA PHE A 91 1.37 -13.63 -1.09
C PHE A 91 -0.04 -14.18 -1.25
N LEU A 92 -0.19 -15.51 -1.11
CA LEU A 92 -1.48 -16.17 -1.17
C LEU A 92 -2.45 -15.58 -0.13
N ALA A 93 -3.61 -15.15 -0.60
CA ALA A 93 -4.77 -14.85 0.21
C ALA A 93 -5.71 -16.04 0.16
N ASP A 94 -5.92 -16.72 1.29
CA ASP A 94 -6.83 -17.87 1.33
C ASP A 94 -8.25 -17.46 0.91
N PRO A 95 -8.79 -17.98 -0.22
CA PRO A 95 -10.11 -17.61 -0.71
C PRO A 95 -11.25 -18.08 0.20
N ASN A 96 -10.98 -19.01 1.13
CA ASN A 96 -11.95 -19.45 2.12
C ASN A 96 -12.10 -18.44 3.29
N LEU A 97 -11.14 -17.53 3.47
CA LEU A 97 -11.22 -16.46 4.47
C LEU A 97 -12.00 -15.28 3.89
N THR A 98 -13.30 -15.26 4.20
CA THR A 98 -14.20 -14.19 3.75
C THR A 98 -13.99 -12.88 4.52
N LYS A 99 -14.73 -11.83 4.13
CA LYS A 99 -14.54 -10.43 4.53
C LYS A 99 -14.12 -10.20 5.99
N ASP A 100 -14.76 -10.86 6.95
CA ASP A 100 -14.51 -10.63 8.38
C ASP A 100 -13.24 -11.32 8.90
N ALA A 101 -12.77 -12.36 8.21
CA ALA A 101 -11.59 -13.15 8.57
C ALA A 101 -10.41 -12.95 7.61
N ARG A 102 -10.62 -12.24 6.49
CA ARG A 102 -9.61 -12.04 5.44
C ARG A 102 -8.32 -11.46 6.02
N CYS A 103 -7.19 -11.92 5.51
CA CYS A 103 -5.89 -11.37 5.84
C CYS A 103 -5.43 -10.47 4.69
N ASP A 104 -5.51 -9.16 4.90
CA ASP A 104 -4.87 -8.16 4.04
C ASP A 104 -3.43 -7.95 4.54
N LEU A 105 -2.51 -7.49 3.68
CA LEU A 105 -1.08 -7.45 4.04
C LEU A 105 -0.78 -6.36 5.08
N HIS A 106 -1.55 -5.28 5.09
CA HIS A 106 -1.36 -4.10 5.96
C HIS A 106 0.12 -3.75 6.13
N PRO A 107 0.82 -3.42 5.02
CA PRO A 107 2.26 -3.35 5.04
C PRO A 107 2.74 -2.11 5.78
N ARG A 108 3.74 -2.28 6.65
CA ARG A 108 4.22 -1.25 7.59
C ARG A 108 5.74 -1.18 7.59
N TRP A 109 6.28 0.03 7.64
CA TRP A 109 7.70 0.27 7.81
C TRP A 109 8.13 0.10 9.27
N ASN A 110 9.36 -0.37 9.46
CA ASN A 110 10.06 -0.16 10.71
C ASN A 110 10.53 1.32 10.82
N ARG A 111 11.02 1.71 12.00
CA ARG A 111 11.38 3.11 12.27
C ARG A 111 12.65 3.59 11.57
N ASP A 112 13.56 2.69 11.23
CA ASP A 112 14.84 3.05 10.59
C ASP A 112 14.81 2.93 9.06
N GLY A 113 13.69 2.52 8.47
CA GLY A 113 13.48 2.42 7.03
C GLY A 113 14.15 1.21 6.37
N LYS A 114 14.70 0.26 7.13
CA LYS A 114 15.46 -0.88 6.56
C LYS A 114 14.65 -2.16 6.44
N SER A 115 13.54 -2.27 7.15
CA SER A 115 12.68 -3.44 7.08
C SER A 115 11.22 -3.05 7.09
N ILE A 116 10.40 -3.94 6.57
CA ILE A 116 8.95 -3.81 6.59
C ILE A 116 8.33 -5.03 7.26
N CYS A 117 7.09 -4.92 7.72
CA CYS A 117 6.31 -6.06 8.17
C CYS A 117 4.94 -6.14 7.47
N ILE A 118 4.45 -7.36 7.29
CA ILE A 118 3.14 -7.66 6.70
C ILE A 118 2.41 -8.72 7.52
N ASP A 119 1.09 -8.72 7.45
CA ASP A 119 0.22 -9.78 7.96
C ASP A 119 -0.10 -10.75 6.81
N SER A 120 0.12 -12.07 6.98
CA SER A 120 -0.15 -13.01 5.89
C SER A 120 -0.51 -14.42 6.35
N VAL A 121 -1.20 -15.14 5.46
CA VAL A 121 -1.60 -16.56 5.57
C VAL A 121 -0.95 -17.41 4.47
N HIS A 122 0.07 -16.89 3.79
CA HIS A 122 0.62 -17.54 2.59
C HIS A 122 1.25 -18.91 2.85
N GLU A 123 1.74 -19.18 4.08
CA GLU A 123 2.29 -20.47 4.48
C GLU A 123 1.25 -21.43 5.10
N GLY A 124 -0.02 -21.00 5.24
CA GLY A 124 -1.10 -21.81 5.81
C GLY A 124 -2.21 -20.99 6.47
N VAL A 125 -3.19 -21.68 7.07
CA VAL A 125 -4.45 -21.04 7.52
C VAL A 125 -4.27 -20.09 8.72
N VAL A 126 -3.19 -20.24 9.50
CA VAL A 126 -2.94 -19.37 10.66
C VAL A 126 -2.24 -18.10 10.21
N ARG A 127 -2.88 -16.95 10.45
CA ARG A 127 -2.28 -15.63 10.22
C ARG A 127 -0.98 -15.49 11.03
N GLN A 128 0.08 -15.08 10.34
CA GLN A 128 1.36 -14.73 10.93
C GLN A 128 1.76 -13.30 10.53
N VAL A 129 2.79 -12.79 11.21
CA VAL A 129 3.45 -11.53 10.86
C VAL A 129 4.84 -11.85 10.34
N TYR A 130 5.16 -11.31 9.16
CA TYR A 130 6.44 -11.53 8.48
C TYR A 130 7.20 -10.22 8.39
N THR A 131 8.52 -10.30 8.41
CA THR A 131 9.39 -9.14 8.19
C THR A 131 10.25 -9.35 6.96
N LEU A 132 10.36 -8.33 6.12
CA LEU A 132 11.23 -8.32 4.95
C LEU A 132 12.30 -7.24 5.13
N ASP A 133 13.55 -7.59 4.84
CA ASP A 133 14.67 -6.64 4.75
C ASP A 133 14.65 -5.98 3.38
N VAL A 134 14.59 -4.64 3.36
CA VAL A 134 14.58 -3.80 2.16
C VAL A 134 15.78 -2.84 2.10
N SER A 135 16.77 -3.00 2.98
CA SER A 135 17.94 -2.12 3.10
C SER A 135 18.85 -2.05 1.87
N LYS A 136 18.66 -2.94 0.90
CA LYS A 136 19.37 -2.91 -0.39
C LYS A 136 18.61 -2.19 -1.50
N LEU A 137 17.33 -1.88 -1.26
CA LEU A 137 16.47 -1.14 -2.19
C LEU A 137 16.36 0.33 -1.79
N CYS A 138 16.42 0.62 -0.48
CA CYS A 138 16.23 1.94 0.12
C CYS A 138 17.53 2.55 0.65
#